data_AF-A0A086A2Q7-F1
#
_entry.id   AF-A0A086A2Q7-F1
#
_cell.length_a   1.000
_cell.length_b   1.000
_cell.length_c   1.000
_cell.angle_alpha   90.00
_cell.angle_beta   90.00
_cell.angle_gamma   90.00
#
_symmetry.space_group_name_H-M   'P 1'
#
loop_
_entity.id
_entity.type
_entity.pdbx_description
1 polymer ?
#
loop_
_entity_poly.entity_id
_entity_poly.type
_entity_poly.pdbx_seq_one_letter_code
_entity_poly.pdbx_strand_id
1 'polypeptide(L)' 'MKYSEAVQHKKEALEKADESVLKSYHLIISPANTDESQKYIKAFLKDPEAFNDASCKEFCTDDEYEVVSFRKDEEEK' A
#
# COMPACT_ATOMS: atom_id res chain seq x y z
N MET A 1 -8.29 -9.80 1.57
CA MET A 1 -9.57 -9.04 1.45
C MET A 1 -9.73 -8.57 0.01
N LYS A 2 -10.94 -8.26 -0.48
CA LYS A 2 -11.08 -7.75 -1.86
C LYS A 2 -10.53 -6.34 -2.01
N TYR A 3 -10.23 -5.92 -3.24
CA TYR A 3 -9.72 -4.56 -3.50
C TYR A 3 -10.62 -3.47 -2.90
N SER A 4 -11.94 -3.58 -3.09
CA SER A 4 -12.90 -2.60 -2.52
C SER A 4 -12.87 -2.57 -0.99
N GLU A 5 -12.68 -3.72 -0.34
CA GLU A 5 -12.53 -3.79 1.11
C GLU A 5 -11.19 -3.19 1.55
N ALA A 6 -10.10 -3.45 0.83
CA ALA A 6 -8.80 -2.87 1.10
C ALA A 6 -8.81 -1.34 0.98
N VAL A 7 -9.50 -0.80 -0.03
CA VAL A 7 -9.69 0.66 -0.19
C VAL A 7 -10.45 1.23 1.00
N GLN A 8 -11.54 0.58 1.41
CA GLN A 8 -12.34 1.04 2.54
C GLN A 8 -11.55 0.95 3.85
N HIS A 9 -10.84 -0.15 4.07
CA HIS A 9 -10.00 -0.37 5.25
C HIS A 9 -8.86 0.64 5.32
N LYS A 10 -8.18 0.90 4.20
CA LYS A 10 -7.16 1.96 4.08
C LYS A 10 -7.75 3.31 4.43
N LYS A 11 -8.93 3.65 3.91
CA LYS A 11 -9.59 4.93 4.20
C LYS A 11 -9.93 5.07 5.69
N GLU A 12 -10.53 4.04 6.29
CA GLU A 12 -10.83 4.04 7.73
C GLU A 12 -9.55 4.14 8.58
N ALA A 13 -8.48 3.46 8.18
CA ALA A 13 -7.19 3.57 8.84
C ALA A 13 -6.64 4.99 8.71
N LEU A 14 -6.76 5.63 7.55
CA LEU A 14 -6.35 7.02 7.37
C LEU A 14 -7.19 8.00 8.19
N GLU A 15 -8.50 7.77 8.32
CA GLU A 15 -9.41 8.61 9.12
C GLU A 15 -9.19 8.45 10.63
N LYS A 16 -8.80 7.25 11.09
CA LYS A 16 -8.48 6.96 12.49
C LYS A 16 -7.02 7.26 12.85
N ALA A 17 -6.13 7.27 11.87
CA ALA A 17 -4.70 7.50 12.08
C ALA A 17 -4.43 8.97 12.41
N ASP A 18 -3.56 9.15 13.39
CA ASP A 18 -3.08 10.46 13.80
C ASP A 18 -2.28 11.12 12.65
N GLU A 19 -2.30 12.45 12.56
CA GLU A 19 -1.60 13.19 11.48
C GLU A 19 -0.11 12.85 11.39
N SER A 20 0.51 12.55 12.54
CA SER A 20 1.90 12.10 12.62
C SER A 20 2.11 10.74 11.92
N VAL A 21 1.16 9.81 12.07
CA VAL A 21 1.21 8.51 11.38
C VAL A 21 0.99 8.68 9.88
N LEU A 22 0.06 9.55 9.48
CA LEU A 22 -0.20 9.85 8.06
C LEU A 22 0.99 10.50 7.36
N LYS A 23 1.75 11.31 8.09
CA LYS A 23 2.99 11.93 7.61
C LYS A 23 4.13 10.93 7.57
N SER A 24 4.32 10.11 8.61
CA SER A 24 5.46 9.19 8.70
C SER A 24 5.21 7.81 8.05
N TYR A 25 4.00 7.46 7.60
CA TYR A 25 3.71 6.17 6.95
C TYR A 25 2.96 6.31 5.62
N HIS A 26 3.40 5.58 4.60
CA HIS A 26 2.66 5.34 3.37
C HIS A 26 1.75 4.12 3.56
N LEU A 27 0.43 4.34 3.53
CA LEU A 27 -0.52 3.24 3.38
C LEU A 27 -0.74 2.95 1.90
N ILE A 28 -0.42 1.75 1.46
CA ILE A 28 -0.74 1.26 0.11
C ILE A 28 -1.52 -0.05 0.18
N ILE A 29 -2.15 -0.37 -0.93
CA ILE A 29 -2.82 -1.66 -1.13
C ILE A 29 -1.86 -2.53 -1.93
N SER A 30 -1.50 -3.70 -1.41
CA SER A 30 -0.73 -4.70 -2.12
C SER A 30 -1.56 -5.97 -2.30
N PRO A 31 -1.17 -6.89 -3.20
CA PRO A 31 -1.68 -8.25 -3.18
C PRO A 31 -1.45 -8.87 -1.78
N ALA A 32 -2.34 -9.75 -1.33
CA ALA A 32 -2.22 -10.47 -0.06
C ALA A 32 -1.20 -11.62 -0.13
N ASN A 33 -0.88 -12.05 -1.36
CA ASN A 33 0.14 -13.05 -1.59
C ASN A 33 1.51 -12.46 -1.29
N THR A 34 2.24 -13.05 -0.34
CA THR A 34 3.55 -12.54 0.12
C THR A 34 4.57 -12.39 -1.02
N ASP A 35 4.53 -13.27 -2.02
CA ASP A 35 5.49 -13.26 -3.13
C ASP A 35 5.18 -12.11 -4.11
N GLU A 36 3.89 -11.90 -4.40
CA GLU A 36 3.39 -10.82 -5.25
C GLU A 36 3.51 -9.46 -4.56
N SER A 37 3.18 -9.41 -3.26
CA SER A 37 3.29 -8.20 -2.44
C SER A 37 4.73 -7.72 -2.35
N GLN A 38 5.70 -8.61 -2.14
CA GLN A 38 7.12 -8.25 -2.15
C GLN A 38 7.58 -7.73 -3.52
N LYS A 39 7.13 -8.34 -4.62
CA LYS A 39 7.46 -7.86 -5.97
C LYS A 39 6.88 -6.48 -6.23
N TYR A 40 5.61 -6.28 -5.88
CA TYR A 40 4.91 -5.01 -6.01
C TYR A 40 5.57 -3.93 -5.15
N ILE A 41 5.83 -4.20 -3.87
CA ILE A 41 6.48 -3.24 -2.95
C ILE A 41 7.88 -2.91 -3.45
N LYS A 42 8.68 -3.88 -3.93
CA LYS A 42 10.00 -3.60 -4.52
C LYS A 42 9.91 -2.73 -5.77
N ALA A 43 8.92 -2.98 -6.64
CA ALA A 43 8.73 -2.19 -7.84
C ALA A 43 8.25 -0.78 -7.51
N PHE A 44 7.32 -0.66 -6.55
CA PHE A 44 6.83 0.59 -5.99
C PHE A 44 7.96 1.39 -5.34
N LEU A 45 8.82 0.79 -4.52
CA LEU A 45 9.97 1.48 -3.91
C LEU A 45 10.99 1.95 -4.95
N LYS A 46 11.08 1.26 -6.09
CA LYS A 46 12.00 1.64 -7.16
C LYS A 46 11.49 2.83 -7.97
N ASP A 47 10.17 2.92 -8.16
CA ASP A 47 9.55 3.98 -8.97
C ASP A 47 8.13 4.29 -8.46
N PRO A 48 7.97 4.92 -7.28
CA PRO A 48 6.66 5.06 -6.64
C PRO A 48 5.73 5.99 -7.42
N GLU A 49 6.29 6.93 -8.20
CA GLU A 49 5.53 7.87 -9.02
C GLU A 49 4.86 7.21 -10.24
N ALA A 50 5.43 6.10 -10.74
CA ALA A 50 4.82 5.33 -11.82
C ALA A 50 3.70 4.38 -11.35
N PHE A 51 3.54 4.18 -10.04
CA PHE A 51 2.62 3.20 -9.49
C PHE A 51 1.40 3.85 -8.84
N ASN A 52 0.21 3.49 -9.33
CA ASN A 52 -1.07 3.92 -8.76
C ASN A 52 -1.64 2.83 -7.84
N ASP A 53 -2.65 3.17 -7.02
CA ASP A 53 -3.38 2.18 -6.19
C ASP A 53 -3.99 1.04 -7.03
N ALA A 54 -4.22 1.25 -8.32
CA ALA A 54 -4.70 0.22 -9.24
C ALA A 54 -3.59 -0.68 -9.82
N SER A 55 -2.33 -0.24 -9.80
CA SER A 55 -1.19 -1.02 -10.31
C SER A 55 -1.01 -2.33 -9.55
N CYS A 56 -1.40 -2.39 -8.27
CA CYS A 56 -1.36 -3.63 -7.49
C CYS A 56 -2.23 -4.75 -8.08
N LYS A 57 -3.28 -4.40 -8.85
CA LYS A 57 -4.16 -5.38 -9.49
C LYS A 57 -3.46 -6.16 -10.59
N GLU A 58 -2.47 -5.57 -11.26
CA GLU A 58 -1.70 -6.25 -12.30
C GLU A 58 -0.76 -7.32 -11.72
N PHE A 59 -0.42 -7.20 -10.44
CA PHE A 59 0.41 -8.16 -9.71
C PHE A 59 -0.40 -9.18 -8.92
N CYS A 60 -1.72 -9.04 -8.84
CA CYS A 60 -2.58 -9.89 -8.02
C CYS A 60 -3.26 -10.94 -8.89
N THR A 61 -2.90 -12.21 -8.69
CA THR A 61 -3.50 -13.33 -9.44
C THR A 61 -4.70 -13.96 -8.72
N ASP A 62 -4.81 -13.80 -7.40
CA ASP A 62 -5.82 -14.46 -6.57
C ASP A 62 -7.01 -13.54 -6.16
N ASP A 63 -7.06 -12.29 -6.66
CA ASP A 63 -8.05 -11.25 -6.27
C ASP A 63 -8.04 -10.94 -4.75
N GLU A 64 -6.97 -11.31 -4.05
CA GLU A 64 -6.75 -11.06 -2.64
C GLU A 64 -5.74 -9.93 -2.43
N TYR A 65 -6.13 -8.95 -1.63
CA TYR A 65 -5.37 -7.76 -1.30
C TYR A 65 -5.19 -7.63 0.21
N GLU A 66 -4.18 -6.85 0.61
CA GLU A 66 -3.91 -6.43 1.97
C GLU A 66 -3.51 -4.95 2.01
N VAL A 67 -3.75 -4.31 3.15
CA VAL A 67 -3.31 -2.93 3.39
C VAL A 67 -2.00 -3.00 4.15
N VAL A 68 -0.94 -2.48 3.54
CA VAL A 68 0.39 -2.41 4.13
C VAL A 68 0.74 -0.95 4.39
N SER A 69 1.20 -0.69 5.61
CA SER A 69 1.78 0.58 6.01
C SER A 69 3.29 0.41 6.11
N PHE A 70 4.05 1.14 5.30
CA PHE A 70 5.50 1.25 5.48
C PHE A 70 5.85 2.67 5.86
N ARG A 71 6.88 2.79 6.70
CA ARG A 71 7.40 4.08 7.12
C ARG A 71 7.87 4.82 5.88
N LYS A 72 7.37 6.03 5.65
CA LYS A 72 8.02 6.96 4.72
C LYS A 72 9.35 7.24 5.40
N ASP A 73 10.45 6.87 4.77
CA ASP A 73 11.73 7.38 5.21
C ASP A 73 11.61 8.90 5.06
N GLU A 74 11.43 9.59 6.18
CA GLU A 74 11.66 11.02 6.22
C GLU A 74 13.14 11.15 5.84
N GLU A 75 13.42 11.63 4.63
CA GLU A 75 14.69 12.29 4.39
C GLU A 75 14.76 13.40 5.46
N GLU A 76 15.41 13.10 6.59
CA GLU A 76 15.82 14.10 7.55
C GLU A 76 16.71 15.09 6.79
N LYS A 77 16.16 16.26 6.44
CA LYS A 77 16.93 17.41 5.98
C LYS A 77 16.35 18.70 6.50
#